data_AF-A0A4V2RYC7-F1
#
_entry.id   AF-A0A4V2RYC7-F1
#
_cell.length_a   1.000
_cell.length_b   1.000
_cell.length_c   1.000
_cell.angle_alpha   90.00
_cell.angle_beta   90.00
_cell.angle_gamma   90.00
#
_symmetry.space_group_name_H-M   'P 1'
#
loop_
_entity.id
_entity.type
_entity.pdbx_description
1 polymer ?
#
loop_
_entity_poly.entity_id
_entity_poly.type
_entity_poly.pdbx_seq_one_letter_code
_entity_poly.pdbx_strand_id
1 'polypeptide(L)'
;MIVVVIAVVAKPDRTVAAPDGRGDGVAATPPAARTIDIPTSGWKPGGMSLTALTSGVLRATPEGCPYLGQRDPRSAGSRTPLVWPAGYTARYANDKTIEVLAPNGAVVAREGADLSAGGGLIPLSQQHPCTFGDTDAFVIMEDLTR
;
A
#
# COMPACT_ATOMS: atom_id res chain seq x y z
N MET A 1 14.97 -0.67 -28.74
CA MET A 1 14.15 -0.70 -27.52
C MET A 1 15.11 -0.85 -26.36
N ILE A 2 15.39 0.23 -25.63
CA ILE A 2 16.45 0.27 -24.61
C ILE A 2 15.78 -0.01 -23.25
N VAL A 3 16.18 -1.09 -22.60
CA VAL A 3 15.79 -1.40 -21.22
C VAL A 3 16.79 -0.71 -20.31
N VAL A 4 16.33 0.26 -19.51
CA VAL A 4 17.15 0.89 -18.47
C VAL A 4 16.89 0.15 -17.17
N VAL A 5 17.88 -0.61 -16.70
CA VAL A 5 17.86 -1.27 -15.39
C VAL A 5 18.51 -0.30 -14.39
N ILE A 6 17.72 0.27 -13.47
CA ILE A 6 18.25 1.10 -12.37
C ILE A 6 18.54 0.18 -11.19
N ALA A 7 19.81 -0.18 -10.99
CA ALA A 7 20.27 -0.83 -9.78
C ALA A 7 20.46 0.23 -8.68
N VAL A 8 19.75 0.10 -7.56
CA VAL A 8 20.00 0.91 -6.36
C VAL A 8 21.20 0.29 -5.63
N VAL A 9 22.36 0.93 -5.75
CA VAL A 9 23.56 0.57 -4.96
C VAL A 9 23.42 1.17 -3.57
N ALA A 10 23.13 0.34 -2.57
CA ALA A 10 23.31 0.71 -1.17
C ALA A 10 24.82 0.83 -0.90
N LYS A 11 25.30 2.02 -0.50
CA LYS A 11 26.66 2.19 0.04
C LYS A 11 26.73 1.54 1.42
N PRO A 12 27.71 0.68 1.71
CA PRO A 12 27.99 0.28 3.09
C PRO A 12 28.66 1.47 3.80
N ASP A 13 27.94 2.07 4.74
CA ASP A 13 28.54 3.01 5.67
C ASP A 13 29.53 2.26 6.57
N ARG A 14 30.78 2.74 6.62
CA ARG A 14 31.80 2.22 7.52
C ARG A 14 31.42 2.62 8.94
N THR A 15 31.12 1.65 9.79
CA THR A 15 31.01 1.89 11.24
C THR A 15 31.99 0.99 12.00
N VAL A 16 33.06 1.65 12.45
CA VAL A 16 33.70 1.63 13.78
C VAL A 16 33.54 0.35 14.63
N ALA A 17 34.70 -0.14 15.08
CA ALA A 17 34.86 -1.26 16.01
C ALA A 17 34.26 -0.99 17.41
N ALA A 18 33.85 -2.10 18.05
CA ALA A 18 33.15 -2.23 19.32
C ALA A 18 33.93 -1.75 20.56
N PRO A 19 33.23 -1.67 21.70
CA PRO A 19 33.69 -2.42 22.86
C PRO A 19 32.64 -3.42 23.37
N ASP A 20 33.14 -4.53 23.91
CA ASP A 20 32.40 -5.62 24.53
C ASP A 20 31.57 -5.12 25.72
N GLY A 21 30.26 -5.02 25.52
CA GLY A 21 29.27 -4.77 26.57
C GLY A 21 28.29 -5.94 26.63
N ARG A 22 28.56 -6.87 27.54
CA ARG A 22 27.66 -7.97 27.90
C ARG A 22 26.43 -7.36 28.59
N GLY A 23 25.39 -7.08 27.82
CA GLY A 23 24.08 -6.69 28.31
C GLY A 23 23.06 -7.67 27.78
N ASP A 24 22.43 -8.43 28.68
CA ASP A 24 21.24 -9.23 28.42
C ASP A 24 20.06 -8.30 28.10
N GLY A 25 20.13 -7.64 26.94
CA GLY A 25 19.03 -6.92 26.36
C GLY A 25 18.08 -7.94 25.78
N VAL A 26 17.06 -8.33 26.56
CA VAL A 26 15.86 -8.95 26.00
C VAL A 26 15.37 -7.97 24.94
N ALA A 27 15.61 -8.31 23.67
CA ALA A 27 15.08 -7.56 22.55
C ALA A 27 13.56 -7.54 22.73
N ALA A 28 13.04 -6.39 23.16
CA ALA A 28 11.61 -6.19 23.28
C ALA A 28 11.03 -6.49 21.90
N THR A 29 10.22 -7.55 21.80
CA THR A 29 9.49 -7.86 20.58
C THR A 29 8.71 -6.60 20.22
N PRO A 30 8.93 -6.01 19.03
CA PRO A 30 8.15 -4.85 18.61
C PRO A 30 6.66 -5.20 18.75
N PRO A 31 5.82 -4.32 19.32
CA PRO A 31 4.40 -4.58 19.41
C PRO A 31 3.87 -4.98 18.04
N ALA A 32 3.11 -6.07 17.99
CA ALA A 32 2.58 -6.61 16.75
C ALA A 32 1.87 -5.50 15.97
N ALA A 33 2.33 -5.26 14.75
CA ALA A 33 1.73 -4.28 13.85
C ALA A 33 0.22 -4.52 13.75
N ARG A 34 -0.58 -3.50 14.09
CA ARG A 34 -2.05 -3.59 14.04
C ARG A 34 -2.51 -3.66 12.60
N THR A 35 -3.20 -4.75 12.24
CA THR A 35 -3.87 -4.91 10.94
C THR A 35 -5.08 -3.99 10.83
N ILE A 36 -5.26 -3.43 9.64
CA ILE A 36 -6.33 -2.54 9.22
C ILE A 36 -7.17 -3.29 8.18
N ASP A 37 -8.47 -3.34 8.40
CA ASP A 37 -9.42 -3.89 7.43
C ASP A 37 -9.60 -2.90 6.27
N ILE A 38 -9.47 -3.38 5.05
CA ILE A 38 -9.53 -2.58 3.83
C ILE A 38 -10.51 -3.21 2.86
N PRO A 39 -11.25 -2.43 2.06
CA PRO A 39 -12.27 -2.98 1.18
C PRO A 39 -11.58 -3.81 0.11
N THR A 40 -12.07 -5.03 -0.08
CA THR A 40 -11.58 -5.95 -1.10
C THR A 40 -12.70 -6.35 -2.05
N SER A 41 -12.34 -6.66 -3.29
CA SER A 41 -13.27 -7.18 -4.29
C SER A 41 -13.12 -8.69 -4.45
N GLY A 42 -14.20 -9.36 -4.85
CA GLY A 42 -14.18 -10.77 -5.24
C GLY A 42 -13.65 -11.03 -6.66
N TRP A 43 -13.11 -10.02 -7.34
CA TRP A 43 -12.56 -10.16 -8.69
C TRP A 43 -11.37 -11.15 -8.67
N LYS A 44 -11.23 -11.93 -9.75
CA LYS A 44 -10.16 -12.92 -9.92
C LYS A 44 -9.54 -12.79 -11.30
N PRO A 45 -8.22 -13.06 -11.45
CA PRO A 45 -7.59 -13.16 -12.75
C PRO A 45 -8.35 -14.11 -13.69
N GLY A 46 -8.53 -13.68 -14.94
CA GLY A 46 -9.34 -14.39 -15.95
C GLY A 46 -10.81 -14.00 -15.97
N GLY A 47 -11.31 -13.25 -14.97
CA GLY A 47 -12.61 -12.58 -15.05
C GLY A 47 -12.58 -11.38 -16.00
N MET A 48 -13.77 -10.82 -16.32
CA MET A 48 -13.85 -9.54 -17.01
C MET A 48 -13.10 -8.48 -16.20
N SER A 49 -12.26 -7.69 -16.87
CA SER A 49 -11.47 -6.64 -16.23
C SER A 49 -11.75 -5.31 -16.88
N LEU A 50 -11.80 -4.27 -16.05
CA LEU A 50 -11.71 -2.90 -16.51
C LEU A 50 -10.23 -2.58 -16.69
N THR A 51 -9.87 -1.97 -17.81
CA THR A 51 -8.47 -1.72 -18.18
C THR A 51 -8.09 -0.25 -18.04
N ALA A 52 -8.81 0.52 -17.22
CA ALA A 52 -8.41 1.88 -16.92
C ALA A 52 -7.14 1.85 -16.06
N LEU A 53 -6.17 2.67 -16.43
CA LEU A 53 -4.99 2.88 -15.62
C LEU A 53 -5.25 4.02 -14.64
N THR A 54 -5.00 3.78 -13.36
CA THR A 54 -4.89 4.85 -12.36
C THR A 54 -3.47 4.94 -11.86
N SER A 55 -3.01 6.14 -11.55
CA SER A 55 -1.68 6.37 -10.98
C SER A 55 -1.72 7.52 -9.98
N GLY A 56 -0.92 7.42 -8.92
CA GLY A 56 -0.86 8.42 -7.88
C GLY A 56 0.13 8.03 -6.79
N VAL A 57 -0.04 8.60 -5.61
CA VAL A 57 0.76 8.26 -4.43
C VAL A 57 -0.15 7.58 -3.42
N LEU A 58 0.27 6.44 -2.88
CA LEU A 58 -0.45 5.80 -1.79
C LEU A 58 -0.38 6.69 -0.55
N ARG A 59 -1.54 7.02 0.00
CA ARG A 59 -1.69 7.80 1.24
C ARG A 59 -2.57 7.04 2.21
N ALA A 60 -2.54 7.41 3.48
CA ALA A 60 -3.46 6.89 4.48
C ALA A 60 -4.16 8.01 5.23
N THR A 61 -5.38 7.72 5.70
CA THR A 61 -6.02 8.53 6.74
C THR A 61 -5.38 8.25 8.10
N PRO A 62 -5.61 9.08 9.14
CA PRO A 62 -5.15 8.81 10.50
C PRO A 62 -5.64 7.47 11.09
N GLU A 63 -6.74 6.92 10.57
CA GLU A 63 -7.30 5.61 10.92
C GLU A 63 -6.63 4.46 10.16
N GLY A 64 -5.80 4.77 9.15
CA GLY A 64 -5.00 3.82 8.39
C GLY A 64 -5.63 3.40 7.07
N CYS A 65 -6.72 4.04 6.66
CA CYS A 65 -7.40 3.69 5.42
C CYS A 65 -6.58 4.13 4.19
N PRO A 66 -6.13 3.19 3.34
CA PRO A 66 -5.37 3.52 2.15
C PRO A 66 -6.25 4.20 1.10
N TYR A 67 -5.72 5.22 0.46
CA TYR A 67 -6.35 5.87 -0.70
C TYR A 67 -5.28 6.34 -1.69
N LEU A 68 -5.70 6.55 -2.94
CA LEU A 68 -4.82 7.13 -3.95
C LEU A 68 -4.91 8.66 -3.90
N GLY A 69 -3.80 9.29 -3.55
CA GLY A 69 -3.63 10.73 -3.64
C GLY A 69 -3.14 11.14 -5.03
N GLN A 70 -3.70 12.21 -5.58
CA GLN A 70 -3.23 12.77 -6.84
C GLN A 70 -1.91 13.52 -6.68
N ARG A 71 -1.04 13.44 -7.70
CA ARG A 71 0.23 14.19 -7.71
C ARG A 71 0.06 15.65 -8.10
N ASP A 72 -0.94 15.95 -8.93
CA ASP A 72 -1.20 17.31 -9.36
C ASP A 72 -1.56 18.17 -8.14
N PRO A 73 -0.81 19.25 -7.85
CA PRO A 73 -1.12 20.17 -6.76
C PRO A 73 -2.54 20.75 -6.85
N ARG A 74 -3.09 20.89 -8.07
CA ARG A 74 -4.46 21.36 -8.30
C ARG A 74 -5.52 20.36 -7.81
N SER A 75 -5.12 19.11 -7.61
CA SER A 75 -5.94 18.01 -7.12
C SER A 75 -5.46 17.46 -5.79
N ALA A 76 -4.58 18.18 -5.06
CA ALA A 76 -3.94 17.71 -3.82
C ALA A 76 -4.90 17.40 -2.66
N GLY A 77 -6.19 17.73 -2.78
CA GLY A 77 -7.23 17.34 -1.83
C GLY A 77 -8.05 16.11 -2.24
N SER A 78 -7.94 15.65 -3.49
CA SER A 78 -8.70 14.51 -4.00
C SER A 78 -8.15 13.21 -3.41
N ARG A 79 -9.06 12.41 -2.87
CA ARG A 79 -8.78 11.08 -2.33
C ARG A 79 -9.63 10.11 -3.13
N THR A 80 -8.99 9.21 -3.87
CA THR A 80 -9.73 8.15 -4.55
C THR A 80 -9.73 6.91 -3.66
N PRO A 81 -10.91 6.44 -3.19
CA PRO A 81 -11.01 5.18 -2.49
C PRO A 81 -10.51 4.03 -3.36
N LEU A 82 -9.79 3.10 -2.74
CA LEU A 82 -9.26 1.92 -3.40
C LEU A 82 -9.96 0.68 -2.86
N VAL A 83 -10.47 -0.16 -3.77
CA VAL A 83 -10.90 -1.52 -3.45
C VAL A 83 -9.83 -2.49 -3.95
N TRP A 84 -9.24 -3.23 -3.02
CA TRP A 84 -8.08 -4.08 -3.29
C TRP A 84 -8.51 -5.47 -3.80
N PRO A 85 -7.59 -6.24 -4.40
CA PRO A 85 -7.86 -7.64 -4.68
C PRO A 85 -8.11 -8.44 -3.40
N ALA A 86 -8.83 -9.55 -3.52
CA ALA A 86 -9.15 -10.41 -2.38
C ALA A 86 -7.91 -10.82 -1.57
N GLY A 87 -8.02 -10.75 -0.25
CA GLY A 87 -6.98 -11.17 0.70
C GLY A 87 -5.86 -10.15 0.93
N TYR A 88 -5.89 -9.00 0.28
CA TYR A 88 -5.01 -7.89 0.61
C TYR A 88 -5.42 -7.28 1.96
N THR A 89 -4.45 -6.84 2.73
CA THR A 89 -4.66 -6.18 4.04
C THR A 89 -3.75 -4.97 4.16
N ALA A 90 -4.03 -4.07 5.09
CA ALA A 90 -3.09 -3.02 5.48
C ALA A 90 -2.66 -3.20 6.94
N ARG A 91 -1.52 -2.62 7.33
CA ARG A 91 -1.10 -2.54 8.73
C ARG A 91 -0.31 -1.28 8.97
N TYR A 92 -0.23 -0.87 10.23
CA TYR A 92 0.72 0.16 10.64
C TYR A 92 2.14 -0.38 10.72
N ALA A 93 3.09 0.32 10.11
CA ALA A 93 4.51 0.18 10.37
C ALA A 93 4.91 0.93 11.66
N ASN A 94 6.14 0.69 12.12
CA ASN A 94 6.67 1.24 13.38
C ASN A 94 6.75 2.78 13.40
N ASP A 95 6.79 3.41 12.23
CA ASP A 95 6.87 4.87 12.04
C ASP A 95 5.49 5.54 11.88
N LYS A 96 4.40 4.81 12.17
CA LYS A 96 3.00 5.24 11.99
C LYS A 96 2.57 5.42 10.53
N THR A 97 3.37 4.98 9.56
CA THR A 97 2.92 4.86 8.17
C THR A 97 2.17 3.54 7.96
N ILE A 98 1.47 3.40 6.83
CA ILE A 98 0.87 2.12 6.45
C ILE A 98 1.74 1.30 5.48
N GLU A 99 1.64 -0.02 5.61
CA GLU A 99 2.05 -0.99 4.61
C GLU A 99 0.81 -1.74 4.11
N VAL A 100 0.73 -1.94 2.80
CA VAL A 100 -0.26 -2.84 2.19
C VAL A 100 0.41 -4.17 1.90
N LEU A 101 -0.26 -5.24 2.30
CA LEU A 101 0.22 -6.62 2.20
C LEU A 101 -0.66 -7.41 1.25
N ALA A 102 -0.02 -8.20 0.40
CA ALA A 102 -0.66 -9.25 -0.36
C ALA A 102 -1.06 -10.44 0.55
N PRO A 103 -1.89 -11.38 0.06
CA PRO A 103 -2.35 -12.53 0.85
C PRO A 103 -1.23 -13.43 1.38
N ASN A 104 -0.06 -13.42 0.73
CA ASN A 104 1.13 -14.16 1.16
C ASN A 104 1.95 -13.43 2.23
N GLY A 105 1.51 -12.26 2.69
CA GLY A 105 2.19 -11.41 3.68
C GLY A 105 3.31 -10.55 3.10
N ALA A 106 3.54 -10.55 1.78
CA ALA A 106 4.51 -9.66 1.16
C ALA A 106 3.99 -8.22 1.15
N VAL A 107 4.86 -7.26 1.52
CA VAL A 107 4.55 -5.83 1.39
C VAL A 107 4.60 -5.44 -0.08
N VAL A 108 3.47 -5.02 -0.63
CA VAL A 108 3.34 -4.60 -2.04
C VAL A 108 3.40 -3.08 -2.22
N ALA A 109 3.05 -2.33 -1.19
CA ALA A 109 3.10 -0.87 -1.21
C ALA A 109 3.30 -0.32 0.20
N ARG A 110 3.94 0.84 0.27
CA ARG A 110 4.12 1.63 1.51
C ARG A 110 3.50 3.00 1.31
N GLU A 111 3.05 3.63 2.38
CA GLU A 111 2.62 5.02 2.30
C GLU A 111 3.73 5.91 1.70
N GLY A 112 3.34 6.82 0.81
CA GLY A 112 4.26 7.65 0.06
C GLY A 112 4.84 7.01 -1.20
N ALA A 113 4.65 5.70 -1.41
CA ALA A 113 5.04 5.04 -2.64
C ALA A 113 4.15 5.45 -3.80
N ASP A 114 4.76 5.47 -4.98
CA ASP A 114 4.03 5.60 -6.23
C ASP A 114 3.24 4.32 -6.49
N LEU A 115 1.93 4.47 -6.67
CA LEU A 115 1.04 3.38 -7.00
C LEU A 115 0.49 3.60 -8.40
N SER A 116 0.60 2.58 -9.23
CA SER A 116 -0.03 2.52 -10.54
C SER A 116 -0.78 1.20 -10.61
N ALA A 117 -2.07 1.25 -10.97
CA ALA A 117 -2.90 0.06 -10.99
C ALA A 117 -3.90 0.03 -12.15
N GLY A 118 -4.10 -1.15 -12.71
CA GLY A 118 -5.17 -1.47 -13.66
C GLY A 118 -6.50 -1.76 -12.95
N GLY A 119 -7.60 -1.26 -13.52
CA GLY A 119 -8.93 -1.48 -12.95
C GLY A 119 -9.98 -0.52 -13.49
N GLY A 120 -10.88 -0.08 -12.62
CA GLY A 120 -11.87 0.94 -12.97
C GLY A 120 -12.71 1.44 -11.79
N LEU A 121 -13.37 2.58 -12.02
CA LEU A 121 -14.36 3.12 -11.08
C LEU A 121 -15.65 2.32 -11.17
N ILE A 122 -16.14 1.85 -10.03
CA ILE A 122 -17.46 1.23 -9.93
C ILE A 122 -18.29 1.88 -8.83
N PRO A 123 -19.63 1.84 -8.95
CA PRO A 123 -20.52 2.17 -7.85
C PRO A 123 -20.35 1.20 -6.68
N LEU A 124 -20.33 1.73 -5.47
CA LEU A 124 -20.30 0.96 -4.25
C LEU A 124 -21.71 0.50 -3.86
N SER A 125 -21.91 -0.81 -3.76
CA SER A 125 -23.16 -1.41 -3.27
C SER A 125 -23.27 -1.45 -1.75
N GLN A 126 -22.13 -1.37 -1.05
CA GLN A 126 -22.03 -1.32 0.41
C GLN A 126 -20.96 -0.32 0.82
N GLN A 127 -21.23 0.44 1.89
CA GLN A 127 -20.24 1.36 2.43
C GLN A 127 -19.23 0.63 3.31
N HIS A 128 -17.96 1.01 3.18
CA HIS A 128 -16.86 0.56 4.02
C HIS A 128 -16.20 1.80 4.66
N PRO A 129 -15.68 1.74 5.90
CA PRO A 129 -15.08 2.92 6.53
C PRO A 129 -13.99 3.60 5.67
N CYS A 130 -13.20 2.80 4.96
CA CYS A 130 -12.17 3.28 4.02
C CYS A 130 -12.68 3.73 2.64
N THR A 131 -14.00 3.85 2.43
CA THR A 131 -14.56 4.49 1.23
C THR A 131 -15.06 5.91 1.50
N PHE A 132 -14.90 6.43 2.73
CA PHE A 132 -15.11 7.83 3.08
C PHE A 132 -16.52 8.39 2.79
N GLY A 133 -17.52 7.50 2.65
CA GLY A 133 -18.88 7.87 2.26
C GLY A 133 -19.06 8.16 0.77
N ASP A 134 -18.03 7.95 -0.05
CA ASP A 134 -18.12 8.09 -1.50
C ASP A 134 -19.08 7.06 -2.10
N THR A 135 -19.65 7.41 -3.25
CA THR A 135 -20.56 6.53 -4.02
C THR A 135 -19.82 5.60 -4.96
N ASP A 136 -18.56 5.90 -5.27
CA ASP A 136 -17.73 5.17 -6.22
C ASP A 136 -16.34 4.92 -5.64
N ALA A 137 -15.71 3.82 -6.06
CA ALA A 137 -14.33 3.51 -5.72
C ALA A 137 -13.59 2.91 -6.91
N PHE A 138 -12.28 3.09 -6.95
CA PHE A 138 -11.45 2.43 -7.95
C PHE A 138 -11.13 1.00 -7.48
N VAL A 139 -11.65 0.02 -8.20
CA VAL A 139 -11.35 -1.40 -7.95
C VAL A 139 -10.11 -1.77 -8.73
N ILE A 140 -9.09 -2.24 -8.00
CA ILE A 140 -7.87 -2.78 -8.57
C ILE A 140 -8.16 -4.19 -9.06
N MET A 141 -7.96 -4.42 -10.37
CA MET A 141 -8.26 -5.68 -11.06
C MET A 141 -6.98 -6.27 -11.66
N GLU A 142 -5.92 -6.30 -10.85
CA GLU A 142 -4.66 -6.96 -11.18
C GLU A 142 -3.94 -7.42 -9.91
N ASP A 143 -2.82 -8.12 -10.09
CA ASP A 143 -1.96 -8.56 -9.00
C ASP A 143 -0.73 -7.67 -8.89
N LEU A 144 -0.53 -7.08 -7.71
CA LEU A 144 0.53 -6.10 -7.44
C LEU A 144 1.82 -6.72 -6.91
N THR A 145 1.92 -8.05 -6.83
CA THR A 145 3.10 -8.74 -6.29
C THR A 145 4.24 -8.98 -7.31
N ARG A 146 4.21 -8.33 -8.48
CA ARG A 146 5.18 -8.58 -9.56
C ARG A 146 6.47 -7.81 -9.42
#